data_AF-A0A2V9SDM6-F1
#
_entry.id   AF-A0A2V9SDM6-F1
#
_cell.length_a   1.000
_cell.length_b   1.000
_cell.length_c   1.000
_cell.angle_alpha   90.00
_cell.angle_beta   90.00
_cell.angle_gamma   90.00
#
_symmetry.space_group_name_H-M   'P 1'
#
loop_
_entity.id
_entity.type
_entity.pdbx_description
1 polymer ?
#
loop_
_entity_poly.entity_id
_entity_poly.type
_entity_poly.pdbx_seq_one_letter_code
_entity_poly.pdbx_strand_id
1 'polypeptide(L)'
;MILAGEIGATRTRLAAFDADGNKLQLVVEKTYLSQEHGGLPEIITTFIKTEGIPVQSACFGVAGPVTAGRSKISNLPWTIDSRELASQLKLNSVGLINDLEAY
;
A
#
# COMPACT_ATOMS: atom_id res chain seq x y z
N MET A 1 9.11 -5.39 -9.73
CA MET A 1 7.68 -5.46 -9.39
C MET A 1 7.27 -4.22 -8.62
N ILE A 2 6.13 -3.65 -8.99
CA ILE A 2 5.54 -2.46 -8.38
C ILE A 2 4.40 -2.92 -7.47
N LEU A 3 4.45 -2.53 -6.20
CA LEU A 3 3.37 -2.77 -5.25
C LEU A 3 2.44 -1.55 -5.23
N ALA A 4 1.19 -1.74 -5.58
CA ALA A 4 0.16 -0.73 -5.42
C ALA A 4 -0.81 -1.15 -4.32
N GLY A 5 -1.42 -0.17 -3.65
CA GLY A 5 -2.51 -0.47 -2.75
C GLY A 5 -3.51 0.65 -2.59
N GLU A 6 -4.73 0.26 -2.28
CA GLU A 6 -5.87 1.12 -2.01
C GLU A 6 -6.33 0.85 -0.58
N ILE A 7 -6.17 1.85 0.29
CA ILE A 7 -6.31 1.70 1.73
C ILE A 7 -7.58 2.43 2.18
N GLY A 8 -8.66 1.67 2.30
CA GLY A 8 -9.92 2.13 2.86
C GLY A 8 -10.06 1.83 4.34
N ALA A 9 -11.10 2.38 4.96
CA ALA A 9 -11.45 2.10 6.36
C ALA A 9 -11.97 0.67 6.59
N THR A 10 -12.53 0.04 5.56
CA THR A 10 -13.14 -1.30 5.67
C THR A 10 -12.34 -2.36 4.92
N ARG A 11 -11.77 -1.98 3.78
CA ARG A 11 -11.04 -2.87 2.89
C ARG A 11 -9.72 -2.25 2.50
N THR A 12 -8.69 -3.07 2.51
CA THR A 12 -7.37 -2.75 1.98
C THR A 12 -7.10 -3.69 0.81
N ARG A 13 -6.88 -3.13 -0.37
CA ARG A 13 -6.53 -3.91 -1.56
C ARG A 13 -5.07 -3.70 -1.88
N LEU A 14 -4.31 -4.79 -2.04
CA LEU A 14 -2.93 -4.76 -2.49
C LEU A 14 -2.82 -5.50 -3.81
N ALA A 15 -2.05 -4.95 -4.73
CA ALA A 15 -1.78 -5.54 -6.03
C ALA A 15 -0.31 -5.39 -6.39
N ALA A 16 0.26 -6.42 -6.99
CA ALA A 16 1.61 -6.39 -7.50
C ALA A 16 1.60 -6.45 -9.03
N PHE A 17 2.40 -5.58 -9.63
CA PHE A 17 2.48 -5.43 -11.07
C PHE A 17 3.90 -5.68 -11.55
N ASP A 18 4.02 -6.45 -12.62
CA ASP A 18 5.24 -6.51 -13.40
C ASP A 18 5.24 -5.37 -14.43
N ALA A 19 6.39 -4.73 -14.60
CA ALA A 19 6.54 -3.60 -15.50
C ALA A 19 7.35 -4.05 -16.72
N ASP A 20 6.67 -4.23 -17.85
CA ASP A 20 7.28 -4.57 -19.12
C ASP A 20 7.20 -3.34 -20.04
N GLY A 21 8.29 -2.55 -20.05
CA GLY A 21 8.35 -1.26 -20.73
C GLY A 21 7.27 -0.29 -20.21
N ASN A 22 6.32 0.07 -21.08
CA ASN A 22 5.21 0.98 -20.76
C ASN A 22 3.93 0.27 -20.31
N LYS A 23 3.96 -1.06 -20.15
CA LYS A 23 2.79 -1.85 -19.73
C LYS A 23 2.97 -2.33 -18.30
N LEU A 24 1.91 -2.19 -17.52
CA LEU A 24 1.78 -2.83 -16.22
C LEU A 24 0.97 -4.11 -16.40
N GLN A 25 1.52 -5.24 -15.96
CA GLN A 25 0.83 -6.53 -15.95
C GLN A 25 0.52 -6.91 -14.50
N LEU A 26 -0.75 -7.13 -14.20
CA LEU A 26 -1.16 -7.56 -12.87
C LEU A 26 -0.66 -8.99 -12.63
N VAL A 27 0.18 -9.17 -11.61
CA VAL A 27 0.70 -10.48 -11.19
C VAL A 27 -0.23 -11.11 -10.16
N VAL A 28 -0.64 -10.32 -9.17
CA VAL A 28 -1.54 -10.77 -8.11
C VAL A 28 -2.24 -9.58 -7.47
N GLU A 29 -3.49 -9.79 -7.07
CA GLU A 29 -4.30 -8.85 -6.29
C GLU A 29 -4.91 -9.59 -5.10
N LYS A 30 -4.91 -8.96 -3.92
CA LYS A 30 -5.58 -9.45 -2.72
C LYS A 30 -6.30 -8.32 -2.00
N THR A 31 -7.46 -8.66 -1.42
CA THR A 31 -8.22 -7.76 -0.56
C THR A 31 -8.24 -8.30 0.86
N TYR A 32 -8.00 -7.42 1.82
CA TYR A 32 -7.96 -7.68 3.25
C TYR A 32 -9.04 -6.85 3.95
N LEU A 33 -9.68 -7.41 4.98
CA LEU A 33 -10.57 -6.64 5.83
C LEU A 33 -9.73 -5.83 6.82
N SER A 34 -9.79 -4.50 6.72
CA SER A 34 -8.90 -3.62 7.47
C SER A 34 -9.08 -3.75 8.99
N GLN A 35 -10.27 -4.14 9.45
CA GLN A 35 -10.56 -4.34 10.87
C GLN A 35 -9.91 -5.60 11.46
N GLU A 36 -9.49 -6.55 10.63
CA GLU A 36 -8.84 -7.80 11.07
C GLU A 36 -7.33 -7.65 11.24
N HIS A 37 -6.78 -6.47 10.99
CA HIS A 37 -5.34 -6.20 11.04
C HIS A 37 -5.00 -5.00 11.93
N GLY A 38 -3.85 -5.06 12.59
CA GLY A 38 -3.37 -3.99 13.47
C GLY A 38 -2.87 -2.76 12.72
N GLY A 39 -2.57 -2.88 11.42
CA GLY A 39 -2.08 -1.78 10.59
C GLY A 39 -1.74 -2.21 9.17
N LEU A 40 -1.54 -1.22 8.29
CA LEU A 40 -1.05 -1.46 6.93
C LEU A 40 0.30 -2.21 6.87
N PRO A 41 1.29 -1.96 7.75
CA PRO A 41 2.55 -2.73 7.75
C PRO A 41 2.35 -4.24 7.89
N GLU A 42 1.36 -4.66 8.67
CA GLU A 42 1.04 -6.08 8.87
C GLU A 42 0.51 -6.72 7.58
N ILE A 43 -0.39 -6.03 6.89
CA ILE A 43 -0.97 -6.48 5.62
C ILE A 43 0.11 -6.58 4.54
N ILE A 44 0.97 -5.56 4.42
CA ILE A 44 2.09 -5.56 3.46
C ILE A 44 3.03 -6.73 3.72
N THR A 45 3.39 -6.97 4.99
CA THR A 45 4.26 -8.10 5.36
C THR A 45 3.63 -9.43 4.99
N THR A 46 2.34 -9.59 5.28
CA THR A 46 1.60 -10.81 4.97
C THR A 46 1.55 -11.04 3.46
N PHE A 47 1.18 -10.03 2.69
CA PHE A 47 1.12 -10.09 1.23
C PHE A 47 2.48 -10.49 0.61
N ILE A 48 3.56 -9.82 0.99
CA ILE A 48 4.90 -10.10 0.45
C ILE A 48 5.36 -11.52 0.80
N LYS A 49 5.11 -11.98 2.03
CA LYS A 49 5.46 -13.33 2.47
C LYS A 49 4.66 -14.40 1.73
N THR A 50 3.37 -14.20 1.52
CA THR A 50 2.53 -15.19 0.83
C THR A 50 2.86 -15.29 -0.65
N GLU A 51 3.13 -14.16 -1.31
CA GLU A 51 3.36 -14.14 -2.76
C GLU A 51 4.83 -14.27 -3.16
N GLY A 52 5.77 -14.08 -2.24
CA GLY A 52 7.21 -14.20 -2.52
C GLY A 52 7.76 -13.12 -3.45
N ILE A 53 7.20 -11.91 -3.40
CA ILE A 53 7.42 -10.86 -4.39
C ILE A 53 8.56 -9.90 -4.01
N PRO A 54 9.57 -9.69 -4.89
CA PRO A 54 10.57 -8.64 -4.71
C PRO A 54 10.01 -7.27 -5.14
N VAL A 55 9.57 -6.48 -4.15
CA VAL A 55 9.07 -5.11 -4.35
C VAL A 55 10.24 -4.17 -4.68
N GLN A 56 10.12 -3.43 -5.79
CA GLN A 56 11.13 -2.45 -6.24
C GLN A 56 10.64 -1.01 -6.15
N SER A 57 9.32 -0.82 -6.20
CA SER A 57 8.65 0.46 -6.04
C SER A 57 7.29 0.21 -5.37
N ALA A 58 6.80 1.17 -4.58
CA ALA A 58 5.47 1.07 -4.02
C ALA A 58 4.74 2.42 -3.96
N CYS A 59 3.43 2.38 -4.17
CA CYS A 59 2.54 3.53 -4.05
C CYS A 59 1.20 3.10 -3.43
N PHE A 60 0.69 3.90 -2.49
CA PHE A 60 -0.56 3.61 -1.79
C PHE A 60 -1.50 4.81 -1.86
N GLY A 61 -2.72 4.56 -2.36
CA GLY A 61 -3.84 5.48 -2.24
C GLY A 61 -4.55 5.27 -0.90
N VAL A 62 -4.85 6.34 -0.16
CA VAL A 62 -5.46 6.27 1.17
C VAL A 62 -6.75 7.07 1.27
N ALA A 63 -7.76 6.50 1.92
CA ALA A 63 -9.05 7.12 2.20
C ALA A 63 -8.95 8.18 3.32
N GLY A 64 -8.31 9.30 2.99
CA GLY A 64 -8.09 10.41 3.90
C GLY A 64 -6.97 11.34 3.42
N PRO A 65 -6.91 12.57 3.95
CA PRO A 65 -5.90 13.55 3.54
C PRO A 65 -4.49 13.02 3.82
N VAL A 66 -3.58 13.25 2.89
CA VAL A 66 -2.15 13.00 3.08
C VAL A 66 -1.47 14.32 3.40
N THR A 67 -0.81 14.40 4.55
CA THR A 67 -0.05 15.60 4.97
C THR A 67 1.34 15.18 5.42
N ALA A 68 2.37 15.79 4.83
CA ALA A 68 3.76 15.46 5.10
C ALA A 68 4.09 13.96 4.95
N GLY A 69 3.45 13.28 3.99
CA GLY A 69 3.64 11.85 3.74
C GLY A 69 3.03 10.95 4.82
N ARG A 70 2.05 11.45 5.58
CA ARG A 70 1.27 10.71 6.57
C ARG A 70 -0.22 10.82 6.32
N SER A 71 -0.97 9.79 6.68
CA SER A 71 -2.43 9.81 6.66
C SER A 71 -3.01 9.05 7.85
N LYS A 72 -4.12 9.55 8.37
CA LYS A 72 -4.89 8.90 9.43
C LYS A 72 -6.20 8.41 8.84
N ILE A 73 -6.52 7.14 9.05
CA ILE A 73 -7.77 6.55 8.59
C ILE A 73 -8.85 6.83 9.62
N SER A 74 -9.90 7.58 9.26
CA SER A 74 -10.87 8.16 10.21
C SER A 74 -11.55 7.15 11.13
N ASN A 75 -11.71 5.89 10.71
CA ASN A 75 -12.41 4.82 11.45
C ASN A 75 -11.49 3.65 11.86
N LEU A 76 -10.17 3.82 11.79
CA LEU A 76 -9.20 2.84 12.27
C LEU A 76 -8.16 3.55 13.14
N PRO A 77 -7.52 2.88 14.11
CA PRO A 77 -6.39 3.44 14.85
C PRO A 77 -5.12 3.57 13.98
N TRP A 78 -5.23 3.43 12.67
CA TRP A 78 -4.11 3.41 11.74
C TRP A 78 -3.60 4.82 11.45
N THR A 79 -2.31 4.99 11.66
CA THR A 79 -1.53 6.07 11.06
C THR A 79 -0.60 5.44 10.05
N ILE A 80 -0.70 5.90 8.81
CA ILE A 80 0.15 5.43 7.70
C ILE A 80 1.22 6.49 7.48
N ASP A 81 2.48 6.08 7.51
CA ASP A 81 3.64 6.94 7.27
C ASP A 81 4.48 6.36 6.11
N SER A 82 4.65 7.16 5.07
CA SER A 82 5.42 6.78 3.86
C SER A 82 6.88 6.41 4.14
N ARG A 83 7.52 7.01 5.16
CA ARG A 83 8.91 6.71 5.54
C ARG A 83 9.01 5.39 6.29
N GLU A 84 8.05 5.11 7.17
CA GLU A 84 7.97 3.80 7.84
C GLU A 84 7.75 2.68 6.82
N LEU A 85 6.83 2.89 5.86
CA LEU A 85 6.61 1.94 4.77
C LEU A 85 7.85 1.76 3.89
N ALA A 86 8.55 2.86 3.55
CA ALA A 86 9.79 2.78 2.77
C ALA A 86 10.87 1.99 3.50
N SER A 87 11.05 2.21 4.81
CA SER A 87 11.98 1.44 5.63
C SER A 87 11.61 -0.04 5.70
N GLN A 88 10.33 -0.35 5.88
CA GLN A 88 9.83 -1.73 5.91
C GLN A 88 10.08 -2.46 4.58
N LEU A 89 9.83 -1.79 3.46
CA LEU A 89 9.98 -2.33 2.12
C LEU A 89 11.43 -2.28 1.60
N LYS A 90 12.35 -1.65 2.35
CA LYS A 90 13.74 -1.38 1.93
C LYS A 90 13.81 -0.58 0.63
N LEU A 91 12.93 0.41 0.51
CA LEU A 91 12.86 1.34 -0.62
C LEU A 91 13.39 2.72 -0.22
N ASN A 92 13.88 3.48 -1.18
CA ASN A 92 14.30 4.87 -0.94
C ASN A 92 13.10 5.78 -0.60
N SER A 93 11.95 5.49 -1.20
CA SER A 93 10.71 6.23 -1.00
C SER A 93 9.50 5.38 -1.36
N VAL A 94 8.36 5.72 -0.77
CA VAL A 94 7.05 5.14 -1.07
C VAL A 94 6.08 6.27 -1.38
N GLY A 95 5.32 6.11 -2.47
CA GLY A 95 4.23 7.04 -2.79
C GLY A 95 3.07 6.87 -1.81
N LEU A 96 2.57 7.98 -1.28
CA LEU A 96 1.36 8.01 -0.48
C LEU A 96 0.51 9.17 -0.96
N ILE A 97 -0.66 8.87 -1.51
CA ILE A 97 -1.56 9.86 -2.12
C ILE A 97 -2.98 9.67 -1.60
N ASN A 98 -3.78 10.73 -1.58
CA ASN A 98 -5.18 10.58 -1.24
C ASN A 98 -5.93 9.81 -2.36
N ASP A 99 -6.94 9.03 -1.99
CA ASP A 99 -7.77 8.24 -2.91
C ASP A 99 -8.59 9.08 -3.91
N LEU A 100 -9.01 10.30 -3.54
CA LEU A 100 -9.65 11.24 -4.47
C LEU A 100 -8.64 11.99 -5.35
N GLU A 101 -7.36 12.06 -4.93
CA GLU A 101 -6.26 12.57 -5.76
C GLU A 101 -5.63 11.47 -6.65
N ALA A 102 -5.99 10.20 -6.43
CA ALA A 102 -5.47 9.05 -7.16
C ALA A 102 -6.22 8.73 -8.47
N TYR A 103 -7.03 9.67 -8.98
CA TYR A 103 -7.83 9.53 -10.20
C TYR A 103 -7.06 9.87 -11.48
#